data_AF-A0A447TNN9-F1
#
_entry.id   AF-A0A447TNN9-F1
#
_cell.length_a   1.000
_cell.length_b   1.000
_cell.length_c   1.000
_cell.angle_alpha   90.00
_cell.angle_beta   90.00
_cell.angle_gamma   90.00
#
_symmetry.space_group_name_H-M   'P 1'
#
loop_
_entity.id
_entity.type
_entity.pdbx_description
1 polymer ?
#
loop_
_entity_poly.entity_id
_entity_poly.type
_entity_poly.pdbx_seq_one_letter_code
_entity_poly.pdbx_strand_id
1 'polypeptide(L)'
;MIFRRLSRRIIDIVAPGCLVISEEFSDWEDSRRRIDLLAIDKQANLVVIELKRDEIGAHMELQALRYAAMISTMSFCESMRILSGISLEAWDR
;
A
#
# COMPACT_ATOMS: atom_id res chain seq x y z
N MET A 1 -15.82 -0.34 -12.18
CA MET A 1 -14.71 -1.30 -12.15
C MET A 1 -13.69 -0.97 -13.26
N ILE A 2 -13.04 0.20 -13.23
CA ILE A 2 -12.06 0.63 -14.27
C ILE A 2 -11.00 1.56 -13.65
N PHE A 3 -10.16 1.05 -12.75
CA PHE A 3 -8.89 1.71 -12.37
C PHE A 3 -7.92 0.68 -11.80
N ARG A 4 -7.85 -0.48 -12.46
CA ARG A 4 -7.17 -1.67 -11.95
C ARG A 4 -5.71 -1.75 -12.41
N ARG A 5 -5.12 -0.62 -12.80
CA ARG A 5 -3.75 -0.53 -13.30
C ARG A 5 -3.26 0.91 -13.28
N LEU A 6 -2.93 1.40 -12.09
CA LEU A 6 -2.02 2.53 -12.02
C LEU A 6 -0.64 2.02 -12.41
N SER A 7 -0.12 2.51 -13.54
CA SER A 7 1.27 2.22 -13.90
C SER A 7 2.19 2.74 -12.79
N ARG A 8 3.18 1.95 -12.36
CA ARG A 8 4.20 2.32 -11.34
C ARG A 8 4.70 3.77 -11.47
N ARG A 9 4.87 4.26 -12.70
CA ARG A 9 5.22 5.65 -13.03
C ARG A 9 4.35 6.73 -12.38
N ILE A 10 3.06 6.49 -12.18
CA ILE A 10 2.16 7.45 -11.54
C ILE A 10 2.39 7.45 -10.02
N ILE A 11 2.78 6.30 -9.47
CA ILE A 11 3.01 6.16 -8.03
C ILE A 11 4.32 6.86 -7.65
N ASP A 12 5.34 6.82 -8.50
CA ASP A 12 6.57 7.61 -8.30
C ASP A 12 6.32 9.12 -8.18
N ILE A 13 5.24 9.63 -8.79
CA ILE A 13 4.84 11.04 -8.70
C ILE A 13 4.21 11.34 -7.33
N VAL A 14 3.39 10.42 -6.81
CA VAL A 14 2.60 10.62 -5.58
C VAL A 14 3.38 10.23 -4.32
N ALA A 15 4.20 9.19 -4.40
CA ALA A 15 5.02 8.64 -3.32
C ALA A 15 6.46 8.36 -3.83
N PRO A 16 7.28 9.40 -4.03
CA PRO A 16 8.62 9.25 -4.59
C PRO A 16 9.52 8.41 -3.68
N GLY A 17 10.22 7.43 -4.26
CA GLY A 17 11.14 6.56 -3.51
C GLY A 17 10.44 5.50 -2.67
N CYS A 18 9.13 5.31 -2.85
CA CYS A 18 8.40 4.18 -2.31
C CYS A 18 8.28 3.07 -3.37
N LEU A 19 8.65 1.85 -3.01
CA LEU A 19 8.37 0.68 -3.81
C LEU A 19 6.99 0.12 -3.45
N VAL A 20 6.08 0.05 -4.41
CA VAL A 20 4.81 -0.65 -4.23
C VAL A 20 5.02 -2.14 -4.16
N ILE A 21 4.57 -2.73 -3.06
CA ILE A 21 4.72 -4.15 -2.76
C ILE A 21 3.41 -4.94 -2.91
N SER A 22 2.26 -4.27 -2.85
CA SER A 22 0.97 -4.91 -3.10
C SER A 22 -0.07 -3.88 -3.58
N GLU A 23 -0.89 -4.30 -4.54
CA GLU A 23 -2.10 -3.60 -4.96
C GLU A 23 -3.32 -4.32 -4.36
N GLU A 24 -4.31 -3.58 -3.87
CA GLU A 24 -5.52 -4.13 -3.23
C GLU A 24 -5.22 -5.10 -2.06
N PHE A 25 -4.23 -4.75 -1.23
CA PHE A 25 -3.75 -5.60 -0.15
C PHE A 25 -4.84 -5.91 0.89
N SER A 26 -5.04 -7.20 1.15
CA SER A 26 -6.04 -7.74 2.07
C SER A 26 -5.49 -9.05 2.64
N ASP A 27 -5.06 -9.04 3.91
CA ASP A 27 -4.50 -10.23 4.61
C ASP A 27 -5.16 -10.46 5.97
N TRP A 28 -6.34 -9.88 6.19
CA TRP A 28 -7.10 -10.04 7.44
C TRP A 28 -8.37 -10.87 7.17
N GLU A 29 -8.43 -12.06 7.76
CA GLU A 29 -9.44 -13.09 7.49
C GLU A 29 -10.90 -12.62 7.63
N ASP A 30 -11.17 -11.60 8.45
CA ASP A 30 -12.53 -11.08 8.72
C ASP A 30 -12.82 -9.70 8.12
N SER A 31 -11.92 -9.15 7.31
CA SER A 31 -12.11 -7.82 6.73
C SER A 31 -12.36 -7.90 5.23
N ARG A 32 -13.56 -7.50 4.77
CA ARG A 32 -13.80 -7.14 3.35
C ARG A 32 -13.04 -5.86 2.93
N ARG A 33 -12.08 -5.41 3.75
CA ARG A 33 -11.36 -4.16 3.60
C ARG A 33 -10.03 -4.46 2.96
N ARG A 34 -9.66 -3.62 2.01
CA ARG A 34 -8.40 -3.68 1.29
C ARG A 34 -7.74 -2.32 1.32
N ILE A 35 -6.43 -2.30 1.43
CA ILE A 35 -5.61 -1.13 1.20
C ILE A 35 -5.44 -1.00 -0.30
N ASP A 36 -5.65 0.18 -0.87
CA ASP A 36 -5.48 0.35 -2.32
C ASP A 36 -4.05 0.03 -2.77
N LEU A 37 -3.05 0.61 -2.12
CA LEU A 37 -1.63 0.36 -2.37
C LEU A 37 -0.84 0.25 -1.06
N LEU A 38 -0.07 -0.82 -0.92
CA LEU A 38 0.92 -0.98 0.14
C LEU A 38 2.33 -0.84 -0.47
N ALA A 39 3.16 -0.02 0.13
CA ALA A 39 4.51 0.26 -0.32
C ALA A 39 5.54 0.23 0.81
N ILE A 40 6.81 0.27 0.45
CA ILE A 40 7.95 0.38 1.36
C ILE A 40 8.84 1.54 0.92
N ASP A 41 9.23 2.40 1.85
CA ASP A 41 10.21 3.46 1.59
C ASP A 41 11.67 2.99 1.72
N LYS A 42 12.62 3.85 1.40
CA LYS A 42 14.07 3.55 1.48
C LYS A 42 14.58 3.27 2.91
N GLN A 43 13.83 3.63 3.94
CA GLN A 43 14.16 3.32 5.34
C GLN A 43 13.46 2.04 5.83
N ALA A 44 12.85 1.28 4.92
CA ALA A 44 12.08 0.07 5.21
C ALA A 44 10.80 0.32 6.04
N ASN A 45 10.25 1.55 6.02
CA ASN A 45 8.94 1.80 6.62
C ASN A 45 7.83 1.31 5.69
N LEU A 46 6.75 0.78 6.27
CA LEU A 46 5.53 0.46 5.55
C LEU A 46 4.74 1.74 5.28
N VAL A 47 4.37 1.94 4.02
CA VAL A 47 3.64 3.12 3.53
C VAL A 47 2.29 2.67 2.99
N VAL A 48 1.22 3.20 3.57
CA VAL A 48 -0.17 2.97 3.14
C VAL A 48 -0.58 4.13 2.24
N ILE A 49 -1.00 3.83 1.01
CA ILE A 49 -1.49 4.83 0.05
C ILE A 49 -2.93 4.47 -0.31
N GLU A 50 -3.86 5.36 0.03
CA GLU A 50 -5.30 5.24 -0.28
C GLU A 50 -5.67 6.27 -1.36
N LEU A 51 -6.40 5.84 -2.39
CA LEU A 51 -6.72 6.66 -3.56
C LEU A 51 -8.21 6.97 -3.59
N LYS A 52 -8.57 8.26 -3.59
CA LYS A 52 -9.96 8.73 -3.73
C LYS A 52 -10.14 9.57 -4.99
N ARG A 53 -11.35 9.56 -5.54
CA ARG A 53 -11.69 10.24 -6.82
C ARG A 53 -12.34 11.60 -6.61
N ASP A 54 -12.77 11.88 -5.39
CA ASP A 54 -13.68 12.93 -5.00
C ASP A 54 -13.31 13.48 -3.62
N GLU A 55 -13.46 14.78 -3.43
CA GLU A 55 -13.16 15.47 -2.16
C GLU A 55 -14.24 15.24 -1.09
N ILE A 56 -15.33 14.56 -1.43
CA ILE A 56 -16.48 14.34 -0.54
C ILE A 56 -16.22 13.07 0.28
N GLY A 57 -15.69 13.23 1.49
CA GLY A 57 -15.44 12.08 2.35
C GLY A 57 -15.36 12.41 3.82
N ALA A 58 -16.52 12.57 4.47
CA ALA A 58 -16.62 12.30 5.89
C ALA A 58 -16.13 10.86 6.11
N HIS A 59 -15.06 10.68 6.91
CA HIS A 59 -14.31 9.44 7.16
C HIS A 59 -13.01 9.20 6.34
N MET A 60 -12.54 10.17 5.54
CA MET A 60 -11.26 10.05 4.78
C MET A 60 -10.05 9.73 5.67
N GLU A 61 -9.79 10.57 6.69
CA GLU A 61 -8.63 10.40 7.58
C GLU A 61 -8.70 9.11 8.40
N LEU A 62 -9.91 8.74 8.83
CA LEU A 62 -10.16 7.55 9.64
C LEU A 62 -9.82 6.26 8.90
N GLN A 63 -9.94 6.23 7.56
CA GLN A 63 -9.60 5.03 6.79
C GLN A 63 -8.09 4.82 6.72
N ALA A 64 -7.34 5.85 6.33
CA ALA A 64 -5.87 5.79 6.26
C ALA A 64 -5.26 5.52 7.65
N LEU A 65 -5.73 6.22 8.69
CA LEU A 65 -5.28 6.02 10.06
C LEU A 65 -5.56 4.59 10.57
N ARG A 66 -6.73 4.05 10.25
CA ARG A 66 -7.09 2.67 10.63
C ARG A 66 -6.20 1.66 9.93
N TYR A 67 -5.90 1.85 8.65
CA TYR A 67 -4.99 0.95 7.93
C TYR A 67 -3.55 1.07 8.44
N ALA A 68 -3.08 2.27 8.73
CA ALA A 68 -1.79 2.47 9.40
C ALA A 68 -1.74 1.73 10.75
N ALA A 69 -2.80 1.82 11.56
CA ALA A 69 -2.90 1.07 12.82
C ALA A 69 -2.90 -0.46 12.60
N MET A 70 -3.65 -0.97 11.62
CA MET A 70 -3.67 -2.40 11.30
C MET A 70 -2.32 -2.92 10.78
N ILE A 71 -1.60 -2.11 10.01
CA ILE A 71 -0.27 -2.46 9.50
C ILE A 71 0.81 -2.30 10.59
N SER A 72 0.62 -1.42 11.57
CA SER A 72 1.58 -1.26 12.69
C SER A 72 1.75 -2.52 13.54
N THR A 73 0.77 -3.44 13.51
CA THR A 73 0.83 -4.73 14.19
C THR A 73 1.37 -5.86 13.31
N MET A 74 1.69 -5.58 12.04
CA MET A 74 2.23 -6.57 11.12
C MET A 74 3.66 -6.96 11.51
N SER A 75 3.95 -8.25 11.53
CA SER A 75 5.28 -8.76 11.82
C SER A 75 6.24 -8.56 10.64
N PHE A 76 7.53 -8.57 10.95
CA PHE A 76 8.59 -8.55 9.93
C PHE A 76 8.47 -9.75 8.96
N CYS A 77 8.12 -10.94 9.47
CA CYS A 77 7.97 -12.12 8.63
C CYS A 77 6.80 -12.00 7.64
N GLU A 78 5.69 -11.36 8.05
CA GLU A 78 4.55 -11.10 7.17
C GLU A 78 4.89 -10.11 6.06
N SER A 79 5.54 -9.00 6.41
CA SER A 79 5.99 -8.01 5.42
C SER A 79 7.01 -8.60 4.44
N MET A 80 7.95 -9.43 4.91
CA MET A 80 8.90 -10.15 4.05
C MET A 80 8.23 -11.12 3.08
N ARG A 81 7.15 -11.79 3.48
CA ARG A 81 6.39 -12.68 2.60
C ARG A 81 5.82 -11.93 1.40
N ILE A 82 5.24 -10.75 1.64
CA ILE A 82 4.69 -9.89 0.60
C ILE A 82 5.82 -9.41 -0.33
N LEU A 83 6.96 -9.01 0.25
CA LEU A 83 8.14 -8.58 -0.51
C LEU A 83 8.72 -9.69 -1.41
N SER A 84 8.75 -10.93 -0.92
CA SER A 84 9.37 -12.07 -1.62
C SER A 84 8.68 -12.44 -2.94
N GLY A 85 7.45 -11.99 -3.15
CA GLY A 85 6.71 -12.15 -4.40
C GLY A 85 7.14 -11.17 -5.50
N ILE A 86 8.10 -10.27 -5.23
CA ILE A 86 8.49 -9.18 -6.13
C ILE A 86 9.91 -9.43 -6.65
N SER A 87 10.13 -9.25 -7.96
CA SER A 87 11.48 -9.29 -8.54
C SER A 87 12.38 -8.21 -7.94
N LEU A 88 13.56 -8.60 -7.45
CA LEU A 88 14.57 -7.72 -6.84
C LEU A 88 15.01 -6.56 -7.77
N GLU A 89 14.87 -6.73 -9.09
CA GLU A 89 15.14 -5.68 -10.10
C GLU A 89 14.21 -4.45 -10.02
N ALA A 90 13.20 -4.50 -9.14
CA ALA A 90 12.30 -3.38 -8.87
C ALA A 90 12.85 -2.42 -7.80
N TRP A 91 13.84 -2.83 -7.00
CA TRP A 91 14.41 -2.01 -5.93
C TRP A 91 15.53 -1.06 -6.40
N ASP A 92 16.28 -1.47 -7.42
CA ASP A 92 17.47 -0.76 -7.92
C ASP A 92 17.19 0.25 -9.06
N ARG A 93 15.93 0.54 -9.36
CA ARG A 93 15.51 1.51 -10.40
C ARG A 93 14.78 2.69 -9.79
#